data_AF-A0A062VU68-F1
#
_entry.id   AF-A0A062VU68-F1
#
_cell.length_a   1.000
_cell.length_b   1.000
_cell.length_c   1.000
_cell.angle_alpha   90.00
_cell.angle_beta   90.00
_cell.angle_gamma   90.00
#
_symmetry.space_group_name_H-M   'P 1'
#
loop_
_entity.id
_entity.type
_entity.pdbx_description
1 polymer ?
#
loop_
_entity_poly.entity_id
_entity_poly.type
_entity_poly.pdbx_seq_one_letter_code
_entity_poly.pdbx_strand_id
1 'polypeptide(L)'
;MNRVRDGGGPALIEAQTYRLGPHTSSDDPTKYRSAKEYDRWLARDPIPRLRAHLAAQGVTEDVFDGIDENNAAHAMDIRQRLLALPDPSPERMFEHVYSEPHPVTAEQQRWITAYERSFTTPES
;
A
#
# COMPACT_ATOMS: atom_id res chain seq x y z
N MET A 1 -16.35 4.95 -25.02
CA MET A 1 -15.38 5.23 -23.94
C MET A 1 -15.64 6.56 -23.22
N ASN A 2 -16.40 7.52 -23.81
CA ASN A 2 -16.54 8.87 -23.24
C ASN A 2 -17.86 9.17 -22.51
N ARG A 3 -18.85 8.24 -22.45
CA ARG A 3 -20.20 8.49 -21.89
C ARG A 3 -20.24 9.24 -20.56
N VAL A 4 -19.41 8.85 -19.58
CA VAL A 4 -19.37 9.53 -18.27
C VAL A 4 -18.76 10.92 -18.39
N ARG A 5 -17.71 11.08 -19.21
CA ARG A 5 -17.06 12.38 -19.49
C ARG A 5 -17.97 13.33 -20.28
N ASP A 6 -18.82 12.78 -21.15
CA ASP A 6 -19.75 13.53 -22.00
C ASP A 6 -21.08 13.87 -21.29
N GLY A 7 -21.17 13.70 -19.97
CA GLY A 7 -22.34 14.06 -19.18
C GLY A 7 -23.45 13.00 -19.13
N GLY A 8 -23.19 11.76 -19.56
CA GLY A 8 -24.16 10.66 -19.59
C GLY A 8 -24.48 10.00 -18.24
N GLY A 9 -24.15 10.65 -17.13
CA GLY A 9 -24.35 10.17 -15.76
C GLY A 9 -23.27 9.20 -15.25
N PRO A 10 -23.33 8.83 -13.96
CA PRO A 10 -22.38 7.89 -13.36
C PRO A 10 -22.56 6.47 -13.90
N ALA A 11 -21.53 5.65 -13.75
CA ALA A 11 -21.54 4.23 -14.09
C ALA A 11 -20.99 3.40 -12.92
N LEU A 12 -21.54 2.19 -12.75
CA LEU A 12 -21.02 1.19 -11.82
C LEU A 12 -20.29 0.11 -12.63
N ILE A 13 -19.09 -0.24 -12.18
CA ILE A 13 -18.32 -1.38 -12.70
C ILE A 13 -18.09 -2.34 -11.53
N GLU A 14 -18.60 -3.56 -11.64
CA GLU A 14 -18.30 -4.63 -10.69
C GLU A 14 -17.19 -5.52 -11.25
N ALA A 15 -15.99 -5.44 -10.68
CA ALA A 15 -14.87 -6.31 -11.02
C ALA A 15 -14.86 -7.52 -10.10
N GLN A 16 -15.45 -8.64 -10.55
CA GLN A 16 -15.44 -9.88 -9.80
C GLN A 16 -14.02 -10.46 -9.72
N THR A 17 -13.47 -10.53 -8.51
CA THR A 17 -12.10 -10.99 -8.24
C THR A 17 -12.04 -11.75 -6.91
N TYR A 18 -10.86 -12.24 -6.56
CA TYR A 18 -10.62 -12.98 -5.34
C TYR A 18 -9.31 -12.59 -4.66
N ARG A 19 -9.37 -12.38 -3.34
CA ARG A 19 -8.18 -12.12 -2.52
C ARG A 19 -7.52 -13.44 -2.19
N LEU A 20 -6.48 -13.82 -2.94
CA LEU A 20 -5.73 -15.05 -2.70
C LEU A 20 -5.07 -15.02 -1.30
N GLY A 21 -4.49 -13.90 -0.90
CA GLY A 21 -3.91 -13.69 0.42
C GLY A 21 -4.94 -13.59 1.58
N PRO A 22 -4.45 -13.49 2.82
CA PRO A 22 -5.29 -13.24 4.00
C PRO A 22 -5.93 -11.85 3.95
N HIS A 23 -6.86 -11.55 4.86
CA HIS A 23 -7.43 -10.20 4.99
C HIS A 23 -6.36 -9.16 5.32
N THR A 24 -5.48 -9.50 6.26
CA THR A 24 -4.36 -8.71 6.73
C THR A 24 -3.27 -9.65 7.24
N SER A 25 -2.13 -9.13 7.70
CA SER A 25 -1.08 -9.93 8.34
C SER A 25 -1.53 -10.62 9.65
N SER A 26 -2.61 -10.14 10.27
CA SER A 26 -3.13 -10.68 11.54
C SER A 26 -4.25 -11.71 11.34
N ASP A 27 -4.54 -12.07 10.09
CA ASP A 27 -5.67 -12.92 9.72
C ASP A 27 -5.23 -14.32 9.26
N ASP A 28 -6.05 -15.32 9.57
CA ASP A 28 -5.87 -16.70 9.13
C ASP A 28 -7.09 -17.15 8.30
N PRO A 29 -6.97 -17.16 6.95
CA PRO A 29 -8.06 -17.49 6.06
C PRO A 29 -8.48 -18.95 6.14
N THR A 30 -7.63 -19.86 6.65
CA THR A 30 -7.95 -21.28 6.72
C THR A 30 -9.13 -21.58 7.65
N LYS A 31 -9.44 -20.64 8.56
CA LYS A 31 -10.58 -20.72 9.49
C LYS A 31 -11.95 -20.57 8.82
N TYR A 32 -12.01 -19.88 7.68
CA TYR A 32 -13.29 -19.51 7.05
C TYR A 32 -13.33 -19.76 5.54
N ARG A 33 -12.25 -20.31 4.96
CA ARG A 33 -12.10 -20.50 3.53
C ARG A 33 -11.59 -21.89 3.23
N SER A 34 -12.25 -22.59 2.31
CA SER A 34 -11.84 -23.94 1.92
C SER A 34 -10.66 -23.90 0.95
N ALA A 35 -9.79 -24.92 1.00
CA ALA A 35 -8.73 -25.12 0.01
C ALA A 35 -9.30 -25.22 -1.42
N LYS A 36 -10.43 -25.92 -1.60
CA LYS A 36 -11.11 -26.05 -2.90
C LYS A 36 -11.52 -24.70 -3.50
N GLU A 37 -12.02 -23.78 -2.67
CA GLU A 37 -12.35 -22.43 -3.12
C GLU A 37 -11.10 -21.67 -3.52
N TYR A 38 -10.05 -21.73 -2.70
CA TYR A 38 -8.76 -21.11 -2.99
C TYR A 38 -8.17 -21.59 -4.32
N ASP A 39 -8.09 -22.91 -4.53
CA ASP A 39 -7.52 -23.50 -5.75
C ASP A 39 -8.31 -23.10 -7.00
N ARG A 40 -9.64 -23.05 -6.90
CA ARG A 40 -10.52 -22.60 -8.00
C ARG A 40 -10.21 -21.18 -8.44
N TRP A 41 -9.85 -20.31 -7.50
CA TRP A 41 -9.53 -18.92 -7.79
C TRP A 41 -8.06 -18.70 -8.16
N LEU A 42 -7.15 -19.50 -7.60
CA LEU A 42 -5.75 -19.52 -8.00
C LEU A 42 -5.60 -19.88 -9.48
N ALA A 43 -6.38 -20.86 -9.97
CA ALA A 43 -6.42 -21.21 -11.39
C ALA A 43 -6.93 -20.08 -12.31
N ARG A 44 -7.48 -18.99 -11.75
CA ARG A 44 -7.98 -17.81 -12.47
C ARG A 44 -7.09 -16.58 -12.27
N ASP A 45 -5.89 -16.78 -11.73
CA ASP A 45 -4.93 -15.69 -11.53
C ASP A 45 -4.74 -14.91 -12.85
N PRO A 46 -4.99 -13.58 -12.85
CA PRO A 46 -4.83 -12.77 -14.04
C PRO A 46 -3.38 -12.67 -14.53
N ILE A 47 -2.37 -12.87 -13.67
CA ILE A 47 -0.96 -12.71 -14.03
C ILE A 47 -0.50 -13.81 -15.01
N PRO A 48 -0.59 -15.12 -14.70
CA PRO A 48 -0.26 -16.17 -15.67
C PRO A 48 -1.12 -16.10 -16.93
N ARG A 49 -2.39 -15.72 -16.80
CA ARG A 49 -3.32 -15.55 -17.93
C ARG A 49 -2.84 -14.47 -18.90
N LEU A 50 -2.40 -13.33 -18.38
CA LEU A 50 -1.87 -12.24 -19.19
C LEU A 50 -0.51 -12.60 -19.80
N ARG A 51 0.38 -13.25 -19.05
CA ARG A 51 1.68 -13.74 -19.58
C ARG A 51 1.47 -14.66 -20.78
N ALA A 52 0.57 -15.64 -20.66
CA ALA A 52 0.24 -16.55 -21.77
C ALA A 52 -0.33 -15.82 -23.00
N HIS A 53 -1.20 -14.83 -22.77
CA HIS A 53 -1.75 -14.00 -23.85
C HIS A 53 -0.66 -13.20 -24.58
N LEU A 54 0.25 -12.57 -23.84
CA LEU A 54 1.35 -11.78 -24.40
C LEU A 54 2.40 -12.66 -25.11
N ALA A 55 2.71 -13.84 -24.56
CA ALA A 55 3.58 -14.81 -25.21
C ALA A 55 3.00 -15.26 -26.57
N ALA A 56 1.69 -15.49 -26.65
CA ALA A 56 1.00 -15.80 -27.91
C ALA A 56 1.03 -14.63 -28.91
N GLN A 57 1.27 -13.40 -28.45
CA GLN A 57 1.46 -12.20 -29.28
C GLN A 57 2.93 -11.92 -29.62
N GLY A 58 3.86 -12.79 -29.21
CA GLY A 58 5.29 -12.70 -29.55
C GLY A 58 6.14 -11.96 -28.52
N VAL A 59 5.61 -11.65 -27.33
CA VAL A 59 6.45 -11.18 -26.21
C VAL A 59 7.33 -12.33 -25.75
N THR A 60 8.65 -12.10 -25.68
CA THR A 60 9.63 -13.13 -25.34
C THR A 60 9.78 -13.31 -23.84
N GLU A 61 10.32 -14.47 -23.44
CA GLU A 61 10.60 -14.76 -22.04
C GLU A 61 11.57 -13.75 -21.43
N ASP A 62 12.61 -13.34 -22.18
CA ASP A 62 13.58 -12.32 -21.75
C ASP A 62 12.92 -11.00 -21.31
N VAL A 63 11.77 -10.63 -21.90
CA VAL A 63 11.03 -9.42 -21.50
C VAL A 63 10.39 -9.62 -20.14
N PHE A 64 9.81 -10.79 -19.86
CA PHE A 64 9.22 -11.09 -18.56
C PHE A 64 10.29 -11.17 -17.47
N ASP A 65 11.41 -11.81 -17.77
CA ASP A 65 12.54 -11.92 -16.85
C ASP A 65 13.12 -10.54 -16.53
N GLY A 66 13.29 -9.68 -17.54
CA GLY A 66 13.71 -8.29 -17.33
C GLY A 66 12.73 -7.47 -16.49
N ILE A 67 11.42 -7.72 -16.59
CA ILE A 67 10.41 -7.09 -15.72
C ILE A 67 10.55 -7.59 -14.28
N ASP A 68 10.72 -8.90 -14.07
CA ASP A 68 10.86 -9.49 -12.75
C ASP A 68 12.15 -9.01 -12.05
N GLU A 69 13.27 -8.96 -12.77
CA GLU A 69 14.53 -8.40 -12.29
C GLU A 69 14.41 -6.92 -11.89
N ASN A 70 13.80 -6.10 -12.76
CA ASN A 70 13.60 -4.68 -12.49
C ASN A 70 12.67 -4.48 -11.28
N ASN A 71 11.60 -5.26 -11.17
CA ASN A 71 10.68 -5.20 -10.03
C ASN A 71 11.39 -5.57 -8.72
N ALA A 72 12.23 -6.61 -8.74
CA ALA A 72 12.99 -7.03 -7.56
C ALA A 72 14.00 -5.96 -7.14
N ALA A 73 14.75 -5.39 -8.09
CA ALA A 73 15.69 -4.30 -7.82
C ALA A 73 14.97 -3.06 -7.27
N HIS A 74 13.81 -2.71 -7.85
CA HIS A 74 13.01 -1.58 -7.41
C HIS A 74 12.44 -1.77 -5.99
N ALA A 75 11.92 -2.97 -5.69
CA ALA A 75 11.43 -3.30 -4.35
C ALA A 75 12.54 -3.21 -3.29
N MET A 76 13.76 -3.66 -3.62
CA MET A 76 14.92 -3.58 -2.74
C MET A 76 15.33 -2.13 -2.48
N ASP A 77 15.41 -1.31 -3.53
CA ASP A 77 15.75 0.12 -3.44
C ASP A 77 14.72 0.89 -2.59
N ILE A 78 13.42 0.66 -2.82
CA ILE A 78 12.35 1.25 -1.99
C ILE A 78 12.54 0.86 -0.52
N ARG A 79 12.75 -0.43 -0.24
CA ARG A 79 12.94 -0.91 1.13
C ARG A 79 14.13 -0.22 1.80
N GLN A 80 15.26 -0.14 1.10
CA GLN A 80 16.46 0.50 1.62
C GLN A 80 16.22 1.99 1.92
N ARG A 81 15.58 2.72 1.00
CA ARG A 81 15.27 4.14 1.19
C ARG A 81 14.31 4.37 2.35
N LEU A 82 13.26 3.55 2.48
CA LEU A 82 12.29 3.65 3.56
C LEU A 82 12.93 3.41 4.93
N LEU A 83 13.83 2.43 5.05
CA LEU A 83 14.55 2.17 6.30
C LEU A 83 15.59 3.24 6.63
N ALA A 84 16.03 4.03 5.65
CA ALA A 84 16.94 5.14 5.84
C ALA A 84 16.23 6.47 6.11
N LEU A 85 14.89 6.52 6.07
CA LEU A 85 14.16 7.73 6.44
C LEU A 85 14.33 8.01 7.93
N PRO A 86 14.55 9.27 8.33
CA PRO A 86 14.54 9.62 9.74
C PRO A 86 13.13 9.43 10.30
N ASP A 87 13.04 9.10 11.58
CA ASP A 87 11.75 9.10 12.28
C ASP A 87 11.13 10.50 12.24
N PRO A 88 9.81 10.62 11.99
CA PRO A 88 9.14 11.90 12.06
C PRO A 88 9.21 12.46 13.48
N SER A 89 9.33 13.79 13.62
CA SER A 89 9.19 14.44 14.93
C SER A 89 7.82 14.08 15.54
N PRO A 90 7.75 13.74 16.84
CA PRO A 90 6.48 13.51 17.54
C PRO A 90 5.49 14.67 17.38
N GLU A 91 5.99 15.90 17.24
CA GLU A 91 5.20 17.11 17.04
C GLU A 91 4.31 17.05 15.78
N ARG A 92 4.70 16.25 14.79
CA ARG A 92 3.93 16.07 13.55
C ARG A 92 2.55 15.48 13.78
N MET A 93 2.30 14.81 14.92
CA MET A 93 0.97 14.30 15.24
C MET A 93 -0.09 15.41 15.41
N PHE A 94 0.33 16.66 15.64
CA PHE A 94 -0.56 17.82 15.78
C PHE A 94 -0.75 18.61 14.47
N GLU A 95 0.05 18.31 13.44
CA GLU A 95 -0.06 18.93 12.13
C GLU A 95 -1.31 18.39 11.39
N HIS A 96 -1.88 19.23 10.51
CA HIS A 96 -3.01 18.86 9.63
C HIS A 96 -4.31 18.41 10.30
N VAL A 97 -4.45 18.59 11.63
CA VAL A 97 -5.73 18.36 12.35
C VAL A 97 -6.77 19.39 11.94
N TYR A 98 -6.35 20.64 11.80
CA TYR A 98 -7.14 21.76 11.29
C TYR A 98 -6.41 22.40 10.10
N SER A 99 -7.15 23.08 9.23
CA SER A 99 -6.56 23.83 8.10
C SER A 99 -5.72 25.01 8.56
N GLU A 100 -6.10 25.62 9.68
CA GLU A 100 -5.44 26.77 10.32
C GLU A 100 -4.92 26.40 11.71
N PRO A 101 -3.96 27.15 12.26
CA PRO A 101 -3.49 26.94 13.62
C PRO A 101 -4.64 26.92 14.62
N HIS A 102 -4.75 25.84 15.40
CA HIS A 102 -5.82 25.66 16.37
C HIS A 102 -5.26 25.74 17.80
N PRO A 103 -5.88 26.54 18.70
CA PRO A 103 -5.31 26.80 20.03
C PRO A 103 -5.14 25.53 20.87
N VAL A 104 -6.07 24.58 20.77
CA VAL A 104 -6.02 23.31 21.53
C VAL A 104 -4.88 22.41 21.08
N THR A 105 -4.66 22.24 19.78
CA THR A 105 -3.56 21.39 19.28
C THR A 105 -2.21 22.04 19.58
N ALA A 106 -2.13 23.37 19.48
CA ALA A 106 -0.94 24.11 19.86
C ALA A 106 -0.62 24.01 21.36
N GLU A 107 -1.64 23.99 22.23
CA GLU A 107 -1.47 23.77 23.67
C GLU A 107 -0.98 22.34 23.97
N GLN A 108 -1.61 21.34 23.36
CA GLN A 108 -1.22 19.93 23.53
C GLN A 108 0.20 19.66 23.03
N GLN A 109 0.58 20.24 21.89
CA GLN A 109 1.94 20.17 21.35
C GLN A 109 2.95 20.78 22.34
N ARG A 110 2.68 21.99 22.86
CA ARG A 110 3.56 22.61 23.87
C ARG A 110 3.70 21.73 25.12
N TRP A 111 2.60 21.13 25.57
CA TRP A 111 2.61 20.27 26.75
C TRP A 111 3.46 19.01 26.55
N ILE A 112 3.27 18.27 25.45
CA ILE A 112 4.04 17.02 25.22
C ILE A 112 5.51 17.31 24.99
N THR A 113 5.86 18.38 24.26
CA THR A 113 7.26 18.78 24.07
C THR A 113 7.92 19.14 25.41
N ALA A 114 7.21 19.83 26.30
CA ALA A 114 7.73 20.14 27.64
C ALA A 114 7.89 18.88 28.50
N TYR A 115 6.93 17.95 28.41
CA TYR A 115 6.99 16.66 29.09
C TYR A 115 8.18 15.81 28.62
N GLU A 116 8.39 15.65 27.31
CA GLU A 116 9.53 14.88 26.75
C GLU A 116 10.89 15.48 27.17
N ARG A 117 11.00 16.82 27.14
CA ARG A 117 12.21 17.53 27.61
C ARG A 117 12.50 17.30 29.09
N SER A 118 11.49 16.99 29.91
CA SER A 118 11.71 16.70 31.34
C SER A 118 12.47 15.38 31.59
N PHE A 119 12.56 14.50 30.59
CA PHE A 119 13.29 13.22 30.66
C PHE A 119 14.70 13.28 30.08
N THR A 120 15.05 14.35 29.37
CA THR A 120 16.39 14.55 28.80
C THR A 120 17.21 15.41 29.75
N THR A 121 18.02 14.77 30.60
CA THR A 121 19.03 15.47 31.43
C THR A 121 20.00 16.23 30.51
N PRO A 122 20.42 17.47 30.83
CA PRO A 122 21.46 18.13 30.06
C PRO A 122 22.73 17.28 30.10
N GLU A 123 23.25 16.85 28.95
CA GLU A 123 24.60 16.31 28.88
C GLU A 123 25.58 17.38 29.39
N SER A 124 26.35 17.02 30.41
CA SER A 124 27.41 17.85 31.02
C SER A 124 28.64 17.94 30.14
#